data_AF-A0A932LAA2-F1
#
_entry.id   AF-A0A932LAA2-F1
#
_cell.length_a   1.000
_cell.length_b   1.000
_cell.length_c   1.000
_cell.angle_alpha   90.00
_cell.angle_beta   90.00
_cell.angle_gamma   90.00
#
_symmetry.space_group_name_H-M   'P 1'
#
loop_
_entity.id
_entity.type
_entity.pdbx_description
1 polymer ?
#
loop_
_entity_poly.entity_id
_entity_poly.type
_entity_poly.pdbx_seq_one_letter_code
_entity_poly.pdbx_strand_id
1 'polypeptide(L)'
;MSRRIREVSVDLWLGLALGAGTLALLMATLDEPTITWDEGYTITREDKVRSWFHLLISPEHPLFPGRLFGEPILQLCWPFARQEPDGHPPFYAVLGVAGWLISHAWLPPLEAYRFGPVLLFSFTMGVMYVFVARRWGRLAGVTAAGSWLLMPRIFAHAHFASYDMPLACLWFLSVAAFWKACERWPISFRSGITWSVTFAVVLAMAAATKFTGWLIPLPLLAWSGVQGIARLRREGIASLKWLLLPGVCVVPLLFVAPEVIRLLHKLAHTEAAVLETMPNADPIKWPTMVANEFRAQASGSVPFALAFLPAALWCVAAAWFGFRPSAAARRPGSPLAATWSAAAVLTPPLTVALIPTWWPDPLRGLAIFLWANLTRQKTIAIPTLFFGKTYEFSLPWYNTLAWVFLTVPAITFLIILFGLVATMASLGRVGNGAV
;
A
#
# COMPACT_ATOMS: atom_id res chain seq x y z
N MET A 1 -28.76 25.50 9.06
CA MET A 1 -28.37 24.12 8.68
C MET A 1 -28.21 23.92 7.16
N SER A 2 -28.88 24.69 6.29
CA SER A 2 -28.89 24.52 4.82
C SER A 2 -27.56 24.86 4.11
N ARG A 3 -26.85 25.92 4.52
CA ARG A 3 -25.62 26.38 3.84
C ARG A 3 -24.47 25.38 3.92
N ARG A 4 -24.22 24.79 5.10
CA ARG A 4 -23.14 23.81 5.31
C ARG A 4 -23.37 22.50 4.55
N ILE A 5 -24.62 22.06 4.43
CA ILE A 5 -24.98 20.87 3.65
C ILE A 5 -24.78 21.15 2.15
N ARG A 6 -25.20 22.34 1.69
CA ARG A 6 -24.99 22.79 0.30
C ARG A 6 -23.51 22.94 -0.05
N GLU A 7 -22.67 23.43 0.86
CA GLU A 7 -21.22 23.52 0.62
C GLU A 7 -20.58 22.13 0.50
N VAL A 8 -20.97 21.19 1.35
CA VAL A 8 -20.48 19.80 1.29
C VAL A 8 -20.90 19.12 -0.01
N SER A 9 -22.13 19.34 -0.47
CA SER A 9 -22.58 18.76 -1.74
C SER A 9 -21.82 19.36 -2.93
N VAL A 10 -21.55 20.66 -2.93
CA VAL A 10 -20.75 21.30 -3.99
C VAL A 10 -19.34 20.72 -4.05
N ASP A 11 -18.66 20.55 -2.92
CA ASP A 11 -17.30 20.00 -2.93
C ASP A 11 -17.27 18.55 -3.44
N LEU A 12 -18.29 17.75 -3.11
CA LEU A 12 -18.42 16.39 -3.65
C LEU A 12 -18.62 16.41 -5.16
N TRP A 13 -19.50 17.27 -5.69
CA TRP A 13 -19.71 17.40 -7.14
C TRP A 13 -18.45 17.89 -7.87
N LEU A 14 -17.72 18.84 -7.30
CA LEU A 14 -16.46 19.31 -7.86
C LEU A 14 -15.39 18.21 -7.84
N GLY A 15 -15.32 17.40 -6.78
CA GLY A 15 -14.44 16.23 -6.73
C GLY A 15 -14.79 15.20 -7.80
N LEU A 16 -16.07 14.89 -7.97
CA LEU A 16 -16.54 13.99 -9.04
C LEU A 16 -16.21 14.55 -10.43
N ALA A 17 -16.44 15.85 -10.65
CA ALA A 17 -16.12 16.50 -11.92
C ALA A 17 -14.62 16.48 -12.21
N LEU A 18 -13.76 16.72 -11.21
CA LEU A 18 -12.31 16.63 -11.37
C LEU A 18 -11.85 15.20 -11.65
N GLY A 19 -12.41 14.21 -10.97
CA GLY A 19 -12.11 12.80 -11.24
C GLY A 19 -12.56 12.38 -12.64
N ALA A 20 -13.78 12.72 -13.04
CA ALA A 20 -14.31 12.42 -14.37
C ALA A 20 -13.55 13.16 -15.48
N GLY A 21 -13.21 14.44 -15.27
CA GLY A 21 -12.40 15.22 -16.20
C GLY A 21 -10.98 14.68 -16.33
N THR A 22 -10.39 14.20 -15.23
CA THR A 22 -9.08 13.53 -15.26
C THR A 22 -9.15 12.22 -16.03
N LEU A 23 -10.19 11.42 -15.81
CA LEU A 23 -10.41 10.19 -16.57
C LEU A 23 -10.55 10.51 -18.06
N ALA A 24 -11.40 11.46 -18.42
CA ALA A 24 -11.60 11.86 -19.82
C ALA A 24 -10.29 12.34 -20.47
N LEU A 25 -9.50 13.15 -19.75
CA LEU A 25 -8.19 13.61 -20.22
C LEU A 25 -7.23 12.44 -20.46
N LEU A 26 -7.05 11.57 -19.46
CA LEU A 26 -6.14 10.42 -19.57
C LEU A 26 -6.58 9.44 -20.65
N MET A 27 -7.88 9.22 -20.81
CA MET A 27 -8.43 8.38 -21.87
C MET A 27 -8.18 8.98 -23.26
N ALA A 28 -8.22 10.31 -23.39
CA ALA A 28 -7.96 11.01 -24.64
C ALA A 28 -6.48 11.02 -25.04
N THR A 29 -5.57 10.77 -24.09
CA THR A 29 -4.12 10.74 -24.30
C THR A 29 -3.51 9.37 -24.00
N LEU A 30 -4.33 8.32 -23.88
CA LEU A 30 -3.91 6.99 -23.40
C LEU A 30 -2.99 6.25 -24.38
N ASP A 31 -3.11 6.59 -25.65
CA ASP A 31 -2.39 6.03 -26.79
C ASP A 31 -1.06 6.73 -27.08
N GLU A 32 -0.82 7.92 -26.52
CA GLU A 32 0.41 8.68 -26.77
C GLU A 32 1.68 7.94 -26.30
N PRO A 33 1.73 7.31 -25.12
CA PRO A 33 2.95 6.66 -24.64
C PRO A 33 3.10 5.25 -25.22
N THR A 34 4.24 4.97 -25.84
CA THR A 34 4.63 3.59 -26.21
C THR A 34 4.84 2.72 -24.98
N ILE A 35 4.88 1.40 -25.18
CA ILE A 35 5.15 0.45 -24.09
C ILE A 35 6.50 0.76 -23.41
N THR A 36 6.53 0.69 -22.09
CA THR A 36 7.75 0.92 -21.28
C THR A 36 8.28 -0.39 -20.68
N TRP A 37 9.47 -0.32 -20.08
CA TRP A 37 10.20 -1.48 -19.56
C TRP A 37 9.36 -2.39 -18.64
N ASP A 38 8.74 -1.84 -17.59
CA ASP A 38 7.99 -2.61 -16.60
C ASP A 38 6.59 -3.05 -17.08
N GLU A 39 6.08 -2.41 -18.13
CA GLU A 39 4.71 -2.58 -18.60
C GLU A 39 4.52 -3.96 -19.25
N GLY A 40 5.49 -4.44 -20.03
CA GLY A 40 5.47 -5.79 -20.61
C GLY A 40 5.45 -6.90 -19.55
N TYR A 41 6.25 -6.75 -18.48
CA TYR A 41 6.23 -7.69 -17.34
C TYR A 41 4.89 -7.68 -16.62
N THR A 42 4.31 -6.48 -16.42
CA THR A 42 3.01 -6.31 -15.78
C THR A 42 1.90 -6.99 -16.58
N ILE A 43 1.80 -6.71 -17.87
CA ILE A 43 0.79 -7.30 -18.78
C ILE A 43 0.90 -8.83 -18.79
N THR A 44 2.12 -9.37 -18.90
CA THR A 44 2.34 -10.83 -18.89
C THR A 44 1.86 -11.48 -17.59
N ARG A 45 2.01 -10.79 -16.45
CA ARG A 45 1.52 -11.28 -15.15
C ARG A 45 0.01 -11.18 -15.04
N GLU A 46 -0.59 -10.12 -15.57
CA GLU A 46 -2.04 -9.95 -15.66
C GLU A 46 -2.69 -11.07 -16.48
N ASP A 47 -2.07 -11.47 -17.60
CA ASP A 47 -2.54 -12.60 -18.41
C ASP A 47 -2.56 -13.94 -17.65
N LYS A 48 -1.56 -14.16 -16.78
CA LYS A 48 -1.51 -15.35 -15.91
C LYS A 48 -2.63 -15.32 -14.86
N VAL A 49 -2.88 -14.17 -14.25
CA VAL A 49 -4.00 -13.98 -13.31
C VAL A 49 -5.33 -14.19 -14.01
N ARG A 50 -5.51 -13.64 -15.21
CA ARG A 50 -6.71 -13.83 -16.03
C ARG A 50 -6.92 -15.31 -16.37
N SER A 51 -5.85 -16.03 -16.71
CA SER A 51 -5.89 -17.47 -16.96
C SER A 51 -6.40 -18.25 -15.75
N TRP A 52 -5.97 -17.87 -14.53
CA TRP A 52 -6.49 -18.47 -13.30
C TRP A 52 -7.99 -18.23 -13.12
N PHE A 53 -8.48 -17.01 -13.35
CA PHE A 53 -9.90 -16.70 -13.29
C PHE A 53 -10.71 -17.45 -14.36
N HIS A 54 -10.19 -17.61 -15.57
CA HIS A 54 -10.81 -18.43 -16.61
C HIS A 54 -10.92 -19.90 -16.16
N LEU A 55 -9.87 -20.47 -15.57
CA LEU A 55 -9.91 -21.83 -15.03
C LEU A 55 -10.91 -21.96 -13.88
N LEU A 56 -11.03 -20.95 -13.01
CA LEU A 56 -11.99 -20.95 -11.90
C LEU A 56 -13.45 -21.06 -12.36
N ILE A 57 -13.79 -20.42 -13.49
CA ILE A 57 -15.16 -20.40 -14.04
C ILE A 57 -15.38 -21.44 -15.14
N SER A 58 -14.40 -22.30 -15.44
CA SER A 58 -14.48 -23.34 -16.46
C SER A 58 -14.69 -24.72 -15.81
N PRO A 59 -15.95 -25.10 -15.50
CA PRO A 59 -16.25 -26.31 -14.73
C PRO A 59 -15.81 -27.62 -15.41
N GLU A 60 -15.63 -27.61 -16.74
CA GLU A 60 -15.23 -28.78 -17.53
C GLU A 60 -13.71 -29.00 -17.58
N HIS A 61 -12.91 -28.07 -17.04
CA HIS A 61 -11.46 -28.20 -17.11
C HIS A 61 -10.93 -29.31 -16.18
N PRO A 62 -10.02 -30.20 -16.63
CA PRO A 62 -9.49 -31.31 -15.82
C PRO A 62 -8.83 -30.89 -14.49
N LEU A 63 -8.39 -29.62 -14.42
CA LEU A 63 -7.98 -28.95 -13.18
C LEU A 63 -9.21 -28.44 -12.41
N PHE A 64 -10.06 -29.35 -11.95
CA PHE A 64 -11.21 -29.07 -11.09
C PHE A 64 -10.80 -28.21 -9.85
N PRO A 65 -11.72 -27.44 -9.21
CA PRO A 65 -11.38 -26.47 -8.14
C PRO A 65 -10.43 -26.98 -7.06
N GLY A 66 -10.48 -28.26 -6.69
CA GLY A 66 -9.62 -28.85 -5.66
C GLY A 66 -8.11 -28.73 -5.92
N ARG A 67 -7.67 -28.63 -7.19
CA ARG A 67 -6.24 -28.44 -7.55
C ARG A 67 -5.88 -26.99 -7.87
N LEU A 68 -6.87 -26.15 -8.19
CA LEU A 68 -6.68 -24.75 -8.57
C LEU A 68 -6.07 -23.89 -7.46
N PHE A 69 -6.39 -24.24 -6.22
CA PHE A 69 -5.85 -23.63 -5.00
C PHE A 69 -4.58 -24.33 -4.49
N GLY A 70 -4.09 -25.35 -5.20
CA GLY A 70 -2.85 -26.03 -4.86
C GLY A 70 -1.64 -25.15 -5.16
N GLU A 71 -0.60 -25.27 -4.31
CA GLU A 71 0.63 -24.48 -4.41
C GLU A 71 1.23 -24.45 -5.84
N PRO A 72 1.32 -25.56 -6.59
CA PRO A 72 1.88 -25.53 -7.95
C PRO A 72 1.11 -24.63 -8.93
N ILE A 73 -0.23 -24.67 -8.89
CA ILE A 73 -1.07 -23.87 -9.79
C ILE A 73 -1.06 -22.40 -9.38
N LEU A 74 -1.06 -22.13 -8.07
CA LEU A 74 -0.89 -20.78 -7.55
C LEU A 74 0.46 -20.18 -7.96
N GLN A 75 1.56 -20.94 -7.89
CA GLN A 75 2.88 -20.47 -8.34
C GLN A 75 2.97 -20.23 -9.84
N LEU A 76 2.16 -20.95 -10.64
CA LEU A 76 2.12 -20.78 -12.09
C LEU A 76 1.34 -19.52 -12.48
N CYS A 77 0.13 -19.36 -11.92
CA CYS A 77 -0.80 -18.32 -12.36
C CYS A 77 -0.68 -17.01 -11.55
N TRP A 78 -0.10 -17.09 -10.35
CA TRP A 78 0.16 -15.93 -9.49
C TRP A 78 1.66 -15.79 -9.24
N PRO A 79 2.46 -15.38 -10.25
CA PRO A 79 3.90 -15.16 -10.10
C PRO A 79 4.18 -13.87 -9.32
N PHE A 80 3.85 -13.84 -8.03
CA PHE A 80 3.92 -12.63 -7.19
C PHE A 80 4.39 -12.93 -5.77
N ALA A 81 4.93 -11.89 -5.13
CA ALA A 81 5.41 -11.90 -3.74
C ALA A 81 6.32 -13.09 -3.44
N ARG A 82 7.20 -13.41 -4.38
CA ARG A 82 8.13 -14.55 -4.33
C ARG A 82 9.53 -14.10 -4.75
N GLN A 83 10.42 -15.06 -5.00
CA GLN A 83 11.75 -14.76 -5.50
C GLN A 83 11.74 -13.94 -6.80
N GLU A 84 12.82 -13.22 -7.05
CA GLU A 84 13.01 -12.46 -8.29
C GLU A 84 12.89 -13.33 -9.55
N PRO A 85 12.37 -12.81 -10.68
CA PRO A 85 11.97 -11.41 -10.93
C PRO A 85 10.58 -11.02 -10.38
N ASP A 86 9.91 -11.93 -9.67
CA ASP A 86 8.51 -11.84 -9.26
C ASP A 86 8.33 -11.34 -7.80
N GLY A 87 9.22 -10.42 -7.39
CA GLY A 87 9.25 -9.86 -6.04
C GLY A 87 8.05 -9.00 -5.67
N HIS A 88 7.29 -8.50 -6.64
CA HIS A 88 6.14 -7.63 -6.38
C HIS A 88 4.87 -8.42 -6.02
N PRO A 89 4.10 -8.01 -5.00
CA PRO A 89 2.80 -8.61 -4.71
C PRO A 89 1.71 -8.21 -5.75
N PRO A 90 0.56 -8.89 -5.81
CA PRO A 90 -0.27 -8.98 -7.02
C PRO A 90 -1.35 -7.90 -7.21
N PHE A 91 -1.60 -7.01 -6.25
CA PHE A 91 -2.78 -6.12 -6.28
C PHE A 91 -2.82 -5.22 -7.51
N TYR A 92 -1.66 -4.73 -8.00
CA TYR A 92 -1.62 -3.95 -9.23
C TYR A 92 -2.11 -4.74 -10.44
N ALA A 93 -1.78 -6.04 -10.51
CA ALA A 93 -2.22 -6.91 -11.59
C ALA A 93 -3.71 -7.24 -11.45
N VAL A 94 -4.22 -7.42 -10.23
CA VAL A 94 -5.66 -7.57 -9.99
C VAL A 94 -6.43 -6.33 -10.43
N LEU A 95 -5.90 -5.14 -10.15
CA LEU A 95 -6.45 -3.87 -10.61
C LEU A 95 -6.43 -3.76 -12.14
N GLY A 96 -5.32 -4.12 -12.78
CA GLY A 96 -5.19 -4.15 -14.24
C GLY A 96 -6.19 -5.11 -14.89
N VAL A 97 -6.28 -6.36 -14.41
CA VAL A 97 -7.26 -7.35 -14.87
C VAL A 97 -8.70 -6.87 -14.69
N ALA A 98 -9.03 -6.25 -13.55
CA ALA A 98 -10.37 -5.69 -13.33
C ALA A 98 -10.67 -4.56 -14.32
N GLY A 99 -9.70 -3.69 -14.61
CA GLY A 99 -9.83 -2.65 -15.64
C GLY A 99 -9.99 -3.24 -17.03
N TRP A 100 -9.18 -4.25 -17.37
CA TRP A 100 -9.26 -4.96 -18.64
C TRP A 100 -10.63 -5.59 -18.84
N LEU A 101 -11.18 -6.30 -17.85
CA LEU A 101 -12.52 -6.92 -17.89
C LEU A 101 -13.65 -5.92 -18.22
N ILE A 102 -13.48 -4.66 -17.86
CA ILE A 102 -14.45 -3.59 -18.13
C ILE A 102 -14.27 -2.99 -19.53
N SER A 103 -13.02 -2.96 -20.02
CA SER A 103 -12.63 -2.09 -21.13
C SER A 103 -12.20 -2.81 -22.41
N HIS A 104 -11.81 -4.08 -22.34
CA HIS A 104 -11.22 -4.82 -23.47
C HIS A 104 -12.14 -4.96 -24.70
N ALA A 105 -13.45 -4.77 -24.52
CA ALA A 105 -14.42 -4.88 -25.60
C ALA A 105 -14.48 -3.63 -26.50
N TRP A 106 -13.98 -2.48 -26.02
CA TRP A 106 -14.10 -1.18 -26.68
C TRP A 106 -12.81 -0.34 -26.66
N LEU A 107 -11.77 -0.77 -25.92
CA LEU A 107 -10.42 -0.23 -26.02
C LEU A 107 -9.50 -1.15 -26.83
N PRO A 108 -8.48 -0.60 -27.51
CA PRO A 108 -7.42 -1.43 -28.04
C PRO A 108 -6.64 -2.14 -26.92
N PRO A 109 -5.87 -3.21 -27.25
CA PRO A 109 -5.38 -4.13 -26.24
C PRO A 109 -4.52 -3.51 -25.14
N LEU A 110 -3.61 -2.59 -25.48
CA LEU A 110 -2.67 -1.99 -24.52
C LEU A 110 -3.39 -1.07 -23.53
N GLU A 111 -4.29 -0.24 -24.05
CA GLU A 111 -5.12 0.71 -23.33
C GLU A 111 -6.06 0.00 -22.35
N ALA A 112 -6.57 -1.18 -22.74
CA ALA A 112 -7.39 -2.00 -21.86
C ALA A 112 -6.65 -2.44 -20.59
N TYR A 113 -5.35 -2.77 -20.68
CA TYR A 113 -4.51 -3.07 -19.50
C TYR A 113 -4.22 -1.81 -18.66
N ARG A 114 -4.11 -0.65 -19.30
CA ARG A 114 -3.88 0.65 -18.62
C ARG A 114 -5.12 1.18 -17.90
N PHE A 115 -6.31 0.74 -18.29
CA PHE A 115 -7.59 1.30 -17.83
C PHE A 115 -7.79 1.23 -16.31
N GLY A 116 -7.46 0.10 -15.67
CA GLY A 116 -7.59 -0.07 -14.22
C GLY A 116 -6.77 0.95 -13.41
N PRO A 117 -5.45 1.05 -13.67
CA PRO A 117 -4.59 2.10 -13.11
C PRO A 117 -5.11 3.53 -13.36
N VAL A 118 -5.51 3.85 -14.60
CA VAL A 118 -6.07 5.17 -14.97
C VAL A 118 -7.32 5.51 -14.15
N LEU A 119 -8.20 4.53 -13.95
CA LEU A 119 -9.41 4.70 -13.14
C LEU A 119 -9.09 4.98 -11.67
N LEU A 120 -8.14 4.24 -11.09
CA LEU A 120 -7.71 4.47 -9.70
C LEU A 120 -7.06 5.85 -9.54
N PHE A 121 -6.23 6.27 -10.49
CA PHE A 121 -5.61 7.60 -10.50
C PHE A 121 -6.68 8.71 -10.53
N SER A 122 -7.63 8.60 -11.45
CA SER A 122 -8.73 9.56 -11.62
C SER A 122 -9.65 9.62 -10.41
N PHE A 123 -9.95 8.47 -9.80
CA PHE A 123 -10.69 8.41 -8.54
C PHE A 123 -9.93 9.11 -7.40
N THR A 124 -8.63 8.82 -7.28
CA THR A 124 -7.76 9.40 -6.24
C THR A 124 -7.71 10.91 -6.33
N MET A 125 -7.66 11.43 -7.55
CA MET A 125 -7.68 12.87 -7.83
C MET A 125 -8.95 13.55 -7.30
N GLY A 126 -10.13 12.97 -7.54
CA GLY A 126 -11.38 13.47 -6.97
C GLY A 126 -11.42 13.42 -5.44
N VAL A 127 -10.94 12.31 -4.86
CA VAL A 127 -10.83 12.16 -3.40
C VAL A 127 -9.85 13.18 -2.81
N MET A 128 -8.71 13.42 -3.48
CA MET A 128 -7.70 14.37 -3.07
C MET A 128 -8.26 15.79 -2.99
N TYR A 129 -8.96 16.22 -4.04
CA TYR A 129 -9.67 17.50 -4.03
C TYR A 129 -10.61 17.61 -2.82
N VAL A 130 -11.54 16.66 -2.65
CA VAL A 130 -12.54 16.71 -1.56
C VAL A 130 -11.85 16.70 -0.20
N PHE A 131 -10.82 15.88 -0.04
CA PHE A 131 -10.08 15.74 1.21
C PHE A 131 -9.41 17.05 1.62
N VAL A 132 -8.74 17.72 0.68
CA VAL A 132 -8.01 18.96 0.93
C VAL A 132 -8.97 20.15 1.00
N ALA A 133 -9.93 20.26 0.08
CA ALA A 133 -10.88 21.36 0.00
C ALA A 133 -11.69 21.52 1.29
N ARG A 134 -12.13 20.41 1.89
CA ARG A 134 -12.95 20.43 3.12
C ARG A 134 -12.17 20.83 4.37
N ARG A 135 -10.85 20.89 4.31
CA ARG A 135 -9.98 21.23 5.46
C ARG A 135 -9.35 22.60 5.31
N TRP A 136 -8.93 22.93 4.10
CA TRP A 136 -8.15 24.14 3.83
C TRP A 136 -8.78 25.04 2.75
N GLY A 137 -10.01 24.75 2.34
CA GLY A 137 -10.77 25.53 1.36
C GLY A 137 -10.57 25.06 -0.08
N ARG A 138 -11.52 25.42 -0.94
CA ARG A 138 -11.57 24.95 -2.34
C ARG A 138 -10.32 25.25 -3.14
N LEU A 139 -9.72 26.43 -2.94
CA LEU A 139 -8.48 26.80 -3.62
C LEU A 139 -7.34 25.81 -3.27
N ALA A 140 -7.15 25.49 -1.99
CA ALA A 140 -6.18 24.48 -1.58
C ALA A 140 -6.49 23.10 -2.21
N GLY A 141 -7.77 22.75 -2.28
CA GLY A 141 -8.24 21.56 -2.99
C GLY A 141 -7.80 21.53 -4.45
N VAL A 142 -8.14 22.57 -5.22
CA VAL A 142 -7.76 22.70 -6.65
C VAL A 142 -6.24 22.71 -6.80
N THR A 143 -5.50 23.42 -5.94
CA THR A 143 -4.04 23.47 -6.02
C THR A 143 -3.40 22.10 -5.78
N ALA A 144 -3.88 21.32 -4.80
CA ALA A 144 -3.39 19.96 -4.56
C ALA A 144 -3.69 19.04 -5.76
N ALA A 145 -4.93 19.07 -6.22
CA ALA A 145 -5.39 18.33 -7.40
C ALA A 145 -4.58 18.69 -8.66
N GLY A 146 -4.41 19.98 -8.94
CA GLY A 146 -3.65 20.49 -10.06
C GLY A 146 -2.16 20.14 -9.96
N SER A 147 -1.57 20.18 -8.77
CA SER A 147 -0.16 19.77 -8.58
C SER A 147 0.06 18.28 -8.86
N TRP A 148 -0.94 17.44 -8.56
CA TRP A 148 -0.94 16.02 -8.86
C TRP A 148 -1.04 15.75 -10.37
N LEU A 149 -2.02 16.37 -11.03
CA LEU A 149 -2.30 16.14 -12.45
C LEU A 149 -1.29 16.80 -13.39
N LEU A 150 -0.85 18.03 -13.08
CA LEU A 150 -0.02 18.84 -13.97
C LEU A 150 1.49 18.63 -13.77
N MET A 151 1.89 17.72 -12.88
CA MET A 151 3.29 17.33 -12.75
C MET A 151 3.64 16.34 -13.88
N PRO A 152 4.51 16.70 -14.84
CA PRO A 152 4.69 15.91 -16.08
C PRO A 152 5.04 14.45 -15.84
N ARG A 153 5.90 14.20 -14.85
CA ARG A 153 6.28 12.84 -14.46
C ARG A 153 5.10 12.03 -13.94
N ILE A 154 4.28 12.62 -13.07
CA ILE A 154 3.11 11.94 -12.49
C ILE A 154 2.07 11.71 -13.57
N PHE A 155 1.83 12.71 -14.43
CA PHE A 155 0.95 12.59 -15.59
C PHE A 155 1.39 11.43 -16.48
N ALA A 156 2.66 11.38 -16.92
CA ALA A 156 3.17 10.29 -17.74
C ALA A 156 2.99 8.91 -17.06
N HIS A 157 3.36 8.78 -15.78
CA HIS A 157 3.20 7.52 -15.06
C HIS A 157 1.73 7.09 -14.87
N ALA A 158 0.76 8.01 -14.93
CA ALA A 158 -0.65 7.67 -14.88
C ALA A 158 -1.14 6.91 -16.11
N HIS A 159 -0.38 6.92 -17.22
CA HIS A 159 -0.72 6.25 -18.46
C HIS A 159 -0.20 4.81 -18.54
N PHE A 160 0.66 4.36 -17.62
CA PHE A 160 1.30 3.05 -17.72
C PHE A 160 0.55 2.00 -16.89
N ALA A 161 0.44 0.78 -17.43
CA ALA A 161 0.11 -0.42 -16.68
C ALA A 161 1.33 -0.81 -15.83
N SER A 162 1.54 -0.06 -14.75
CA SER A 162 2.63 -0.20 -13.80
C SER A 162 2.10 -0.16 -12.37
N TYR A 163 2.91 -0.60 -11.41
CA TYR A 163 2.52 -0.66 -9.99
C TYR A 163 2.81 0.64 -9.23
N ASP A 164 3.63 1.55 -9.77
CA ASP A 164 4.07 2.76 -9.05
C ASP A 164 2.94 3.76 -8.84
N MET A 165 2.13 4.03 -9.88
CA MET A 165 1.03 4.97 -9.76
C MET A 165 -0.14 4.43 -8.93
N PRO A 166 -0.58 3.17 -9.11
CA PRO A 166 -1.49 2.53 -8.17
C PRO A 166 -1.01 2.60 -6.73
N LEU A 167 0.28 2.35 -6.47
CA LEU A 167 0.83 2.45 -5.14
C LEU A 167 0.78 3.88 -4.59
N ALA A 168 1.16 4.88 -5.38
CA ALA A 168 1.10 6.28 -4.96
C ALA A 168 -0.34 6.70 -4.61
N CYS A 169 -1.32 6.21 -5.38
CA CYS A 169 -2.75 6.39 -5.08
C CYS A 169 -3.14 5.74 -3.75
N LEU A 170 -2.75 4.49 -3.54
CA LEU A 170 -3.04 3.75 -2.31
C LEU A 170 -2.35 4.38 -1.08
N TRP A 171 -1.15 4.93 -1.23
CA TRP A 171 -0.48 5.73 -0.19
C TRP A 171 -1.36 6.90 0.25
N PHE A 172 -1.81 7.72 -0.70
CA PHE A 172 -2.68 8.86 -0.39
C PHE A 172 -4.01 8.41 0.22
N LEU A 173 -4.66 7.42 -0.38
CA LEU A 173 -5.96 6.90 0.09
C LEU A 173 -5.85 6.29 1.50
N SER A 174 -4.76 5.60 1.83
CA SER A 174 -4.49 5.10 3.18
C SER A 174 -4.38 6.24 4.19
N VAL A 175 -3.59 7.28 3.88
CA VAL A 175 -3.47 8.46 4.76
C VAL A 175 -4.83 9.16 4.92
N ALA A 176 -5.57 9.32 3.83
CA ALA A 176 -6.87 9.96 3.85
C ALA A 176 -7.89 9.17 4.69
N ALA A 177 -7.92 7.84 4.54
CA ALA A 177 -8.79 6.95 5.30
C ALA A 177 -8.42 6.91 6.78
N PHE A 178 -7.13 6.82 7.11
CA PHE A 178 -6.62 6.88 8.50
C PHE A 178 -7.05 8.17 9.19
N TRP A 179 -6.83 9.31 8.51
CA TRP A 179 -7.21 10.61 9.04
C TRP A 179 -8.73 10.71 9.23
N LYS A 180 -9.51 10.24 8.25
CA LYS A 180 -10.98 10.21 8.35
C LYS A 180 -11.46 9.32 9.49
N ALA A 181 -10.85 8.17 9.74
CA ALA A 181 -11.18 7.33 10.88
C ALA A 181 -11.00 8.10 12.19
N CYS A 182 -9.86 8.77 12.35
CA CYS A 182 -9.55 9.57 13.54
C CYS A 182 -10.57 10.70 13.77
N GLU A 183 -11.03 11.37 12.71
CA GLU A 183 -12.09 12.41 12.80
C GLU A 183 -13.48 11.85 13.15
N ARG A 184 -13.75 10.60 12.79
CA ARG A 184 -15.11 10.02 12.83
C ARG A 184 -15.41 9.27 14.11
N TRP A 185 -14.41 8.68 14.75
CA TRP A 185 -14.56 8.02 16.05
C TRP A 185 -15.21 8.89 17.14
N PRO A 186 -14.86 10.19 17.31
CA PRO A 186 -15.53 11.05 18.28
C PRO A 186 -17.00 11.32 17.98
N ILE A 187 -17.38 11.23 16.69
CA ILE A 187 -18.72 11.60 16.20
C ILE A 187 -19.66 10.41 16.31
N SER A 188 -19.27 9.25 15.76
CA SER A 188 -20.12 8.06 15.71
C SER A 188 -19.29 6.79 15.59
N PHE A 189 -19.65 5.80 16.41
CA PHE A 189 -19.07 4.45 16.38
C PHE A 189 -19.09 3.85 14.97
N ARG A 190 -20.26 3.83 14.32
CA ARG A 190 -20.44 3.27 12.97
C ARG A 190 -19.50 3.95 11.97
N SER A 191 -19.43 5.28 11.99
CA SER A 191 -18.55 5.99 11.06
C SER A 191 -17.06 5.77 11.37
N GLY A 192 -16.69 5.69 12.65
CA GLY A 192 -15.31 5.41 13.06
C GLY A 192 -14.84 4.03 12.59
N ILE A 193 -15.67 3.00 12.80
CA ILE A 193 -15.34 1.64 12.36
C ILE A 193 -15.30 1.52 10.84
N THR A 194 -16.26 2.12 10.12
CA THR A 194 -16.26 2.11 8.64
C THR A 194 -14.94 2.64 8.09
N TRP A 195 -14.49 3.81 8.53
CA TRP A 195 -13.25 4.41 8.02
C TRP A 195 -12.00 3.68 8.50
N SER A 196 -12.04 3.03 9.67
CA SER A 196 -10.93 2.20 10.15
C SER A 196 -10.79 0.92 9.33
N VAL A 197 -11.90 0.30 8.94
CA VAL A 197 -11.95 -0.84 8.01
C VAL A 197 -11.47 -0.38 6.62
N THR A 198 -11.95 0.76 6.12
CA THR A 198 -11.46 1.34 4.86
C THR A 198 -9.95 1.54 4.90
N PHE A 199 -9.41 2.10 5.98
CA PHE A 199 -7.98 2.26 6.15
C PHE A 199 -7.24 0.92 6.07
N ALA A 200 -7.70 -0.09 6.79
CA ALA A 200 -7.08 -1.42 6.77
C ALA A 200 -7.12 -2.09 5.39
N VAL A 201 -8.25 -1.97 4.66
CA VAL A 201 -8.40 -2.49 3.30
C VAL A 201 -7.43 -1.81 2.34
N VAL A 202 -7.39 -0.48 2.33
CA VAL A 202 -6.48 0.26 1.42
C VAL A 202 -5.01 0.01 1.79
N LEU A 203 -4.71 -0.10 3.08
CA LEU A 203 -3.36 -0.46 3.54
C LEU A 203 -2.96 -1.87 3.10
N ALA A 204 -3.87 -2.84 3.16
CA ALA A 204 -3.63 -4.20 2.68
C ALA A 204 -3.43 -4.22 1.15
N MET A 205 -4.21 -3.45 0.40
CA MET A 205 -4.03 -3.28 -1.05
C MET A 205 -2.65 -2.67 -1.37
N ALA A 206 -2.21 -1.66 -0.61
CA ALA A 206 -0.89 -1.05 -0.78
C ALA A 206 0.24 -2.05 -0.48
N ALA A 207 0.14 -2.78 0.63
CA ALA A 207 1.06 -3.84 1.01
C ALA A 207 1.11 -4.98 -0.02
N ALA A 208 -0.05 -5.27 -0.63
CA ALA A 208 -0.19 -6.22 -1.73
C ALA A 208 0.14 -5.61 -3.11
N THR A 209 0.70 -4.40 -3.19
CA THR A 209 1.16 -3.79 -4.47
C THR A 209 2.69 -3.79 -4.58
N LYS A 210 3.39 -3.36 -3.53
CA LYS A 210 4.85 -3.22 -3.51
C LYS A 210 5.36 -3.27 -2.08
N PHE A 211 6.61 -3.67 -1.89
CA PHE A 211 7.28 -3.62 -0.58
C PHE A 211 7.15 -2.25 0.09
N THR A 212 7.30 -1.16 -0.66
CA THR A 212 7.16 0.19 -0.10
C THR A 212 5.75 0.50 0.43
N GLY A 213 4.71 -0.22 0.02
CA GLY A 213 3.39 -0.12 0.65
C GLY A 213 3.37 -0.54 2.13
N TRP A 214 4.27 -1.44 2.54
CA TRP A 214 4.45 -1.84 3.94
C TRP A 214 5.04 -0.72 4.81
N LEU A 215 5.57 0.34 4.20
CA LEU A 215 6.17 1.46 4.90
C LEU A 215 5.16 2.56 5.25
N ILE A 216 3.93 2.52 4.71
CA ILE A 216 2.85 3.49 5.02
C ILE A 216 2.61 3.66 6.53
N PRO A 217 2.61 2.59 7.35
CA PRO A 217 2.39 2.73 8.77
C PRO A 217 3.47 3.54 9.48
N LEU A 218 4.71 3.56 8.99
CA LEU A 218 5.83 4.23 9.66
C LEU A 218 5.61 5.75 9.87
N PRO A 219 5.33 6.57 8.84
CA PRO A 219 5.06 7.99 9.04
C PRO A 219 3.77 8.24 9.83
N LEU A 220 2.76 7.38 9.69
CA LEU A 220 1.50 7.52 10.44
C LEU A 220 1.67 7.20 11.94
N LEU A 221 2.48 6.20 12.27
CA LEU A 221 2.86 5.86 13.64
C LEU A 221 3.73 6.95 14.25
N ALA A 222 4.71 7.47 13.50
CA ALA A 222 5.53 8.60 13.91
C ALA A 222 4.65 9.83 14.24
N TRP A 223 3.73 10.19 13.34
CA TRP A 223 2.77 11.26 13.57
C TRP A 223 1.88 10.99 14.79
N SER A 224 1.38 9.75 14.95
CA SER A 224 0.58 9.34 16.12
C SER A 224 1.37 9.46 17.43
N GLY A 225 2.66 9.12 17.40
CA GLY A 225 3.59 9.26 18.51
C GLY A 225 3.81 10.72 18.91
N VAL A 226 4.03 11.61 17.94
CA VAL A 226 4.13 13.07 18.17
C VAL A 226 2.86 13.60 18.84
N GLN A 227 1.68 13.19 18.36
CA GLN A 227 0.42 13.59 18.96
C GLN A 227 0.25 13.03 20.38
N GLY A 228 0.71 11.81 20.63
CA GLY A 228 0.75 11.20 21.96
C GLY A 228 1.64 11.98 22.93
N ILE A 229 2.85 12.35 22.51
CA ILE A 229 3.79 13.16 23.32
C ILE A 229 3.19 14.53 23.62
N ALA A 230 2.61 15.20 22.63
CA ALA A 230 1.96 16.50 22.81
C ALA A 230 0.76 16.43 23.79
N ARG A 231 0.08 15.29 23.85
CA ARG A 231 -0.99 15.05 24.83
C ARG A 231 -0.44 14.75 26.21
N LEU A 232 0.62 13.95 26.32
CA LEU A 232 1.33 13.67 27.57
C LEU A 232 1.81 14.95 28.26
N ARG A 233 2.36 15.88 27.49
CA ARG A 233 2.79 17.18 28.01
C ARG A 233 1.64 18.02 28.58
N ARG A 234 0.42 17.87 28.05
CA ARG A 234 -0.76 18.66 28.46
C ARG A 234 -1.55 18.01 29.61
N GLU A 235 -1.68 16.69 29.60
CA GLU A 235 -2.56 15.93 30.51
C GLU A 235 -1.77 15.15 31.59
N GLY A 236 -0.44 15.15 31.55
CA GLY A 236 0.41 14.42 32.47
C GLY A 236 0.34 12.89 32.30
N ILE A 237 0.86 12.15 33.28
CA ILE A 237 1.07 10.69 33.21
C ILE A 237 -0.24 9.88 33.04
N ALA A 238 -1.39 10.46 33.39
CA ALA A 238 -2.71 9.85 33.20
C ALA A 238 -3.03 9.53 31.73
N SER A 239 -2.32 10.19 30.80
CA SER A 239 -2.44 10.02 29.35
C SER A 239 -1.40 9.06 28.75
N LEU A 240 -0.50 8.46 29.56
CA LEU A 240 0.56 7.54 29.12
C LEU A 240 0.02 6.34 28.34
N LYS A 241 -1.17 5.84 28.70
CA LYS A 241 -1.87 4.78 27.95
C LYS A 241 -2.06 5.10 26.47
N TRP A 242 -2.20 6.38 26.10
CA TRP A 242 -2.37 6.82 24.71
C TRP A 242 -1.08 6.73 23.87
N LEU A 243 0.09 6.74 24.51
CA LEU A 243 1.39 6.46 23.89
C LEU A 243 1.64 4.95 23.73
N LEU A 244 1.13 4.15 24.66
CA LEU A 244 1.27 2.69 24.65
C LEU A 244 0.30 2.00 23.68
N LEU A 245 -0.81 2.66 23.32
CA LEU A 245 -1.86 2.12 22.44
C LEU A 245 -1.43 1.91 20.97
N PRO A 246 -0.63 2.79 20.33
CA PRO A 246 0.06 2.44 19.08
C PRO A 246 1.00 1.24 19.24
N GLY A 247 1.65 1.10 20.40
CA GLY A 247 2.47 -0.07 20.77
C GLY A 247 1.69 -1.39 20.83
N VAL A 248 0.37 -1.36 20.94
CA VAL A 248 -0.47 -2.57 20.84
C VAL A 248 -0.42 -3.16 19.42
N CYS A 249 -0.11 -2.37 18.39
CA CYS A 249 0.18 -2.88 17.04
C CYS A 249 1.48 -3.69 16.97
N VAL A 250 2.36 -3.54 17.95
CA VAL A 250 3.61 -4.31 18.06
C VAL A 250 3.34 -5.70 18.64
N VAL A 251 2.25 -5.91 19.38
CA VAL A 251 1.96 -7.20 20.03
C VAL A 251 1.85 -8.35 19.01
N PRO A 252 1.10 -8.24 17.90
CA PRO A 252 1.13 -9.27 16.86
C PRO A 252 2.52 -9.49 16.27
N LEU A 253 3.31 -8.42 16.12
CA LEU A 253 4.70 -8.51 15.65
C LEU A 253 5.59 -9.28 16.64
N LEU A 254 5.35 -9.20 17.95
CA LEU A 254 6.12 -9.96 18.95
C LEU A 254 5.94 -11.49 18.81
N PHE A 255 4.81 -11.96 18.28
CA PHE A 255 4.58 -13.38 18.03
C PHE A 255 5.03 -13.81 16.63
N VAL A 256 4.81 -12.97 15.63
CA VAL A 256 5.12 -13.28 14.23
C VAL A 256 6.60 -13.08 13.92
N ALA A 257 7.23 -12.02 14.43
CA ALA A 257 8.60 -11.67 14.09
C ALA A 257 9.64 -12.74 14.50
N PRO A 258 9.60 -13.36 15.70
CA PRO A 258 10.56 -14.41 16.04
C PRO A 258 10.50 -15.58 15.07
N GLU A 259 9.29 -15.97 14.66
CA GLU A 259 9.07 -17.08 13.74
C GLU A 259 9.53 -16.72 12.33
N VAL A 260 9.23 -15.51 11.85
CA VAL A 260 9.74 -15.00 10.57
C VAL A 260 11.27 -14.91 10.58
N ILE A 261 11.89 -14.43 11.66
CA ILE A 261 13.36 -14.37 11.82
C ILE A 261 13.96 -15.78 11.76
N ARG A 262 13.35 -16.75 12.45
CA ARG A 262 13.76 -18.16 12.41
C ARG A 262 13.71 -18.71 10.98
N LEU A 263 12.64 -18.42 10.23
CA LEU A 263 12.51 -18.82 8.83
C LEU A 263 13.54 -18.13 7.93
N LEU A 264 13.80 -16.84 8.14
CA LEU A 264 14.85 -16.11 7.41
C LEU A 264 16.25 -16.70 7.65
N HIS A 265 16.58 -17.08 8.89
CA HIS A 265 17.84 -17.77 9.17
C HIS A 265 17.94 -19.12 8.45
N LYS A 266 16.89 -19.94 8.48
CA LYS A 266 16.84 -21.21 7.73
C LYS A 266 17.01 -21.00 6.23
N LEU A 267 16.38 -19.96 5.71
CA LEU A 267 16.45 -19.63 4.29
C LEU A 267 17.85 -19.13 3.91
N ALA A 268 18.52 -18.35 4.76
CA ALA A 268 19.93 -17.99 4.58
C ALA A 268 20.88 -19.22 4.59
N HIS A 269 20.62 -20.21 5.45
CA HIS A 269 21.37 -21.47 5.42
C HIS A 269 21.11 -22.27 4.13
N THR A 270 19.86 -22.27 3.64
CA THR A 270 19.51 -22.91 2.37
C THR A 270 20.16 -22.22 1.18
N GLU A 271 20.21 -20.88 1.20
CA GLU A 271 20.95 -20.07 0.22
C GLU A 271 22.43 -20.47 0.18
N ALA A 272 23.10 -20.54 1.34
CA ALA A 272 24.50 -20.94 1.42
C ALA A 272 24.74 -22.34 0.84
N ALA A 273 23.92 -23.33 1.22
CA ALA A 273 24.05 -24.71 0.74
C ALA A 273 23.84 -24.83 -0.79
N VAL A 274 22.83 -24.13 -1.34
CA VAL A 274 22.60 -24.12 -2.80
C VAL A 274 23.78 -23.49 -3.53
N LEU A 275 24.29 -22.35 -3.04
CA LEU A 275 25.41 -21.65 -3.68
C LEU A 275 26.73 -22.44 -3.59
N GLU A 276 26.98 -23.20 -2.51
CA GLU A 276 28.14 -24.11 -2.42
C GLU A 276 28.13 -25.19 -3.50
N THR A 277 26.96 -25.72 -3.83
CA THR A 277 26.81 -26.71 -4.91
C THR A 277 26.87 -26.10 -6.32
N MET A 278 26.89 -24.76 -6.43
CA MET A 278 26.84 -24.03 -7.69
C MET A 278 27.76 -22.79 -7.69
N PRO A 279 29.08 -22.97 -7.75
CA PRO A 279 30.02 -21.84 -7.73
C PRO A 279 29.87 -20.87 -8.92
N ASN A 280 29.18 -21.27 -9.99
CA ASN A 280 28.84 -20.44 -11.15
C ASN A 280 27.31 -20.30 -11.35
N ALA A 281 26.53 -20.24 -10.27
CA ALA A 281 25.08 -20.18 -10.36
C ALA A 281 24.60 -18.95 -11.15
N ASP A 282 23.73 -19.18 -12.14
CA ASP A 282 23.06 -18.10 -12.88
C ASP A 282 22.26 -17.22 -11.88
N PRO A 283 22.56 -15.90 -11.78
CA PRO A 283 21.90 -14.97 -10.85
C PRO A 283 20.37 -14.96 -10.97
N ILE A 284 19.84 -15.36 -12.13
CA ILE A 284 18.41 -15.44 -12.41
C ILE A 284 17.79 -16.74 -11.86
N LYS A 285 18.54 -17.84 -11.84
CA LYS A 285 18.00 -19.18 -11.54
C LYS A 285 18.15 -19.58 -10.08
N TRP A 286 19.28 -19.24 -9.45
CA TRP A 286 19.56 -19.66 -8.08
C TRP A 286 18.50 -19.20 -7.07
N PRO A 287 17.84 -18.02 -7.19
CA PRO A 287 16.83 -17.62 -6.21
C PRO A 287 15.61 -18.53 -6.22
N THR A 288 15.24 -19.03 -7.41
CA THR A 288 14.16 -20.02 -7.57
C THR A 288 14.55 -21.37 -6.99
N MET A 289 15.81 -21.78 -7.15
CA MET A 289 16.30 -23.01 -6.54
C MET A 289 16.27 -22.96 -5.02
N VAL A 290 16.78 -21.87 -4.42
CA VAL A 290 16.73 -21.65 -2.96
C VAL A 290 15.30 -21.67 -2.46
N ALA A 291 14.39 -20.96 -3.14
CA ALA A 291 12.98 -20.94 -2.74
C ALA A 291 12.32 -22.32 -2.85
N ASN A 292 12.63 -23.11 -3.89
CA ASN A 292 12.09 -24.46 -4.07
C ASN A 292 12.65 -25.44 -3.03
N GLU A 293 13.95 -25.39 -2.77
CA GLU A 293 14.61 -26.21 -1.75
C GLU A 293 14.06 -25.89 -0.36
N PHE A 294 13.93 -24.60 -0.05
CA PHE A 294 13.33 -24.14 1.20
C PHE A 294 11.87 -24.57 1.36
N ARG A 295 11.10 -24.64 0.27
CA ARG A 295 9.73 -25.18 0.30
C ARG A 295 9.68 -26.69 0.47
N ALA A 296 10.66 -27.41 -0.06
CA ALA A 296 10.76 -28.86 0.03
C ALA A 296 11.19 -29.32 1.44
N GLN A 297 11.99 -28.51 2.13
CA GLN A 297 12.28 -28.69 3.54
C GLN A 297 10.97 -28.52 4.33
N ALA A 298 10.49 -29.60 4.96
CA ALA A 298 9.26 -29.58 5.76
C ALA A 298 9.34 -28.47 6.83
N SER A 299 8.69 -27.34 6.58
CA SER A 299 8.39 -26.38 7.62
C SER A 299 7.35 -27.06 8.50
N GLY A 300 7.67 -27.33 9.76
CA GLY A 300 6.65 -27.64 10.76
C GLY A 300 5.60 -26.53 10.67
N SER A 301 4.49 -26.83 10.03
CA SER A 301 3.49 -25.84 9.66
C SER A 301 2.96 -25.28 10.95
N VAL A 302 3.23 -24.01 11.25
CA VAL A 302 2.35 -23.28 12.14
C VAL A 302 1.03 -23.24 11.37
N PRO A 303 -0.02 -23.97 11.82
CA PRO A 303 -1.27 -24.03 11.09
C PRO A 303 -1.74 -22.61 10.80
N PHE A 304 -2.30 -22.38 9.62
CA PHE A 304 -2.87 -21.09 9.20
C PHE A 304 -3.68 -20.42 10.34
N ALA A 305 -4.44 -21.22 11.11
CA ALA A 305 -5.21 -20.79 12.28
C ALA A 305 -4.37 -20.19 13.44
N LEU A 306 -3.15 -20.70 13.69
CA LEU A 306 -2.26 -20.19 14.74
C LEU A 306 -1.61 -18.84 14.38
N ALA A 307 -1.46 -18.54 13.07
CA ALA A 307 -1.03 -17.20 12.63
C ALA A 307 -2.11 -16.12 12.91
N PHE A 308 -3.38 -16.52 13.07
CA PHE A 308 -4.50 -15.62 13.43
C PHE A 308 -4.86 -15.65 14.91
N LEU A 309 -4.28 -16.54 15.71
CA LEU A 309 -4.46 -16.55 17.17
C LEU A 309 -4.08 -15.18 17.80
N PRO A 310 -2.99 -14.51 17.38
CA PRO A 310 -2.67 -13.16 17.83
C PRO A 310 -3.73 -12.14 17.42
N ALA A 311 -4.32 -12.27 16.23
CA ALA A 311 -5.43 -11.41 15.78
C ALA A 311 -6.70 -11.62 16.63
N ALA A 312 -7.02 -12.86 16.99
CA ALA A 312 -8.14 -13.19 17.88
C ALA A 312 -7.93 -12.69 19.32
N LEU A 313 -6.75 -12.93 19.90
CA LEU A 313 -6.36 -12.41 21.23
C LEU A 313 -6.32 -10.88 21.24
N TRP A 314 -5.88 -10.30 20.13
CA TRP A 314 -5.90 -8.86 19.93
C TRP A 314 -7.34 -8.33 19.83
N CYS A 315 -8.28 -9.03 19.18
CA CYS A 315 -9.69 -8.60 19.14
C CYS A 315 -10.29 -8.54 20.55
N VAL A 316 -9.93 -9.49 21.40
CA VAL A 316 -10.31 -9.51 22.82
C VAL A 316 -9.68 -8.32 23.56
N ALA A 317 -8.39 -8.05 23.36
CA ALA A 317 -7.71 -6.92 23.98
C ALA A 317 -8.27 -5.56 23.48
N ALA A 318 -8.54 -5.41 22.19
CA ALA A 318 -9.10 -4.21 21.59
C ALA A 318 -10.55 -3.97 22.03
N ALA A 319 -11.35 -5.03 22.17
CA ALA A 319 -12.65 -4.96 22.81
C ALA A 319 -12.49 -4.50 24.28
N TRP A 320 -11.52 -5.02 25.02
CA TRP A 320 -11.31 -4.69 26.42
C TRP A 320 -10.81 -3.25 26.66
N PHE A 321 -9.87 -2.77 25.83
CA PHE A 321 -9.24 -1.45 25.98
C PHE A 321 -9.98 -0.34 25.20
N GLY A 322 -10.67 -0.68 24.12
CA GLY A 322 -11.35 0.26 23.23
C GLY A 322 -12.86 0.38 23.44
N PHE A 323 -13.51 -0.64 24.01
CA PHE A 323 -14.96 -0.71 24.13
C PHE A 323 -15.36 -0.93 25.59
N ARG A 324 -15.66 0.15 26.32
CA ARG A 324 -16.42 0.02 27.58
C ARG A 324 -17.91 0.08 27.25
N PRO A 325 -18.66 -1.04 27.34
CA PRO A 325 -20.09 -1.04 27.07
C PRO A 325 -20.83 -0.53 28.31
N SER A 326 -20.73 0.77 28.61
CA SER A 326 -21.80 1.43 29.35
C SER A 326 -22.76 2.05 28.35
N ALA A 327 -24.06 2.08 28.66
CA ALA A 327 -25.09 2.62 27.78
C ALA A 327 -24.83 4.08 27.34
N ALA A 328 -23.95 4.80 28.05
CA ALA A 328 -23.50 6.16 27.74
C ALA A 328 -22.16 6.25 26.97
N ALA A 329 -21.39 5.16 26.81
CA ALA A 329 -19.99 5.19 26.37
C ALA A 329 -19.65 4.25 25.20
N ARG A 330 -20.48 4.17 24.15
CA ARG A 330 -20.12 3.49 22.87
C ARG A 330 -19.08 4.27 22.03
N ARG A 331 -18.10 4.92 22.67
CA ARG A 331 -17.05 5.71 22.00
C ARG A 331 -15.69 5.25 22.52
N PRO A 332 -14.71 4.98 21.63
CA PRO A 332 -13.38 4.62 22.09
C PRO A 332 -12.75 5.81 22.82
N GLY A 333 -12.00 5.54 23.89
CA GLY A 333 -11.30 6.60 24.62
C GLY A 333 -10.20 7.29 23.79
N SER A 334 -9.72 6.66 22.70
CA SER A 334 -8.88 7.31 21.68
C SER A 334 -9.23 6.85 20.27
N PRO A 335 -9.52 7.81 19.36
CA PRO A 335 -9.64 7.55 17.93
C PRO A 335 -8.40 6.89 17.30
N LEU A 336 -7.21 7.32 17.71
CA LEU A 336 -5.95 6.79 17.19
C LEU A 336 -5.81 5.32 17.57
N ALA A 337 -6.06 5.02 18.84
CA ALA A 337 -6.00 3.65 19.34
C ALA A 337 -6.97 2.77 18.56
N ALA A 338 -8.24 3.16 18.45
CA ALA A 338 -9.26 2.38 17.76
C ALA A 338 -8.97 2.17 16.26
N THR A 339 -8.40 3.18 15.59
CA THR A 339 -8.04 3.10 14.17
C THR A 339 -6.87 2.15 13.95
N TRP A 340 -5.78 2.34 14.69
CA TRP A 340 -4.60 1.47 14.66
C TRP A 340 -4.93 0.04 15.05
N SER A 341 -5.86 -0.07 15.98
CA SER A 341 -6.40 -1.32 16.43
C SER A 341 -7.03 -2.08 15.27
N ALA A 342 -8.08 -1.53 14.65
CA ALA A 342 -8.72 -2.17 13.50
C ALA A 342 -7.72 -2.51 12.39
N ALA A 343 -6.76 -1.62 12.10
CA ALA A 343 -5.71 -1.88 11.11
C ALA A 343 -4.82 -3.07 11.48
N ALA A 344 -4.37 -3.18 12.72
CA ALA A 344 -3.50 -4.27 13.17
C ALA A 344 -4.15 -5.65 13.01
N VAL A 345 -5.48 -5.74 13.14
CA VAL A 345 -6.19 -7.01 12.97
C VAL A 345 -6.64 -7.30 11.56
N LEU A 346 -7.11 -6.29 10.84
CA LEU A 346 -7.70 -6.51 9.53
C LEU A 346 -6.62 -6.56 8.44
N THR A 347 -5.56 -5.75 8.55
CA THR A 347 -4.56 -5.64 7.48
C THR A 347 -3.86 -6.98 7.20
N PRO A 348 -3.33 -7.73 8.20
CA PRO A 348 -2.65 -9.00 7.92
C PRO A 348 -3.50 -10.05 7.16
N PRO A 349 -4.72 -10.43 7.61
CA PRO A 349 -5.55 -11.37 6.87
C PRO A 349 -5.94 -10.85 5.49
N LEU A 350 -6.22 -9.55 5.35
CA LEU A 350 -6.54 -8.96 4.05
C LEU A 350 -5.36 -9.01 3.09
N THR A 351 -4.14 -8.73 3.57
CA THR A 351 -2.92 -8.86 2.75
C THR A 351 -2.70 -10.30 2.31
N VAL A 352 -2.85 -11.28 3.22
CA VAL A 352 -2.75 -12.71 2.86
C VAL A 352 -3.83 -13.11 1.87
N ALA A 353 -5.08 -12.65 2.05
CA ALA A 353 -6.17 -12.91 1.11
C ALA A 353 -5.87 -12.34 -0.29
N LEU A 354 -5.19 -11.20 -0.37
CA LEU A 354 -4.77 -10.59 -1.63
C LEU A 354 -3.54 -11.25 -2.25
N ILE A 355 -2.81 -12.14 -1.56
CA ILE A 355 -1.59 -12.78 -2.05
C ILE A 355 -1.78 -14.31 -2.10
N PRO A 356 -2.31 -14.87 -3.20
CA PRO A 356 -2.63 -16.29 -3.27
C PRO A 356 -1.46 -17.23 -3.02
N THR A 357 -0.25 -16.85 -3.41
CA THR A 357 0.97 -17.62 -3.16
C THR A 357 1.30 -17.82 -1.68
N TRP A 358 0.67 -17.06 -0.78
CA TRP A 358 0.83 -17.17 0.67
C TRP A 358 -0.23 -18.05 1.32
N TRP A 359 -1.32 -18.43 0.63
CA TRP A 359 -2.40 -19.20 1.24
C TRP A 359 -1.98 -20.56 1.81
N PRO A 360 -1.09 -21.35 1.15
CA PRO A 360 -0.68 -22.64 1.70
C PRO A 360 0.13 -22.53 2.99
N ASP A 361 0.98 -21.50 3.10
CA ASP A 361 1.82 -21.24 4.27
C ASP A 361 2.20 -19.74 4.31
N PRO A 362 1.43 -18.91 5.04
CA PRO A 362 1.63 -17.46 5.02
C PRO A 362 2.97 -17.00 5.59
N LEU A 363 3.48 -17.67 6.62
CA LEU A 363 4.73 -17.29 7.28
C LEU A 363 5.93 -17.63 6.39
N ARG A 364 5.90 -18.80 5.73
CA ARG A 364 6.90 -19.18 4.73
C ARG A 364 6.86 -18.24 3.52
N GLY A 365 5.67 -17.89 3.02
CA GLY A 365 5.49 -16.92 1.94
C GLY A 365 6.05 -15.54 2.29
N LEU A 366 5.74 -15.04 3.49
CA LEU A 366 6.29 -13.78 4.01
C LEU A 366 7.82 -13.83 4.14
N ALA A 367 8.38 -14.93 4.66
CA ALA A 367 9.83 -15.08 4.79
C ALA A 367 10.54 -15.06 3.42
N ILE A 368 10.02 -15.78 2.43
CA ILE A 368 10.55 -15.77 1.05
C ILE A 368 10.46 -14.35 0.46
N PHE A 369 9.34 -13.66 0.63
CA PHE A 369 9.15 -12.30 0.13
C PHE A 369 10.14 -11.31 0.77
N LEU A 370 10.29 -11.35 2.09
CA LEU A 370 11.24 -10.49 2.81
C LEU A 370 12.67 -10.78 2.41
N TRP A 371 13.06 -12.06 2.37
CA TRP A 371 14.37 -12.46 1.90
C TRP A 371 14.64 -11.94 0.49
N ALA A 372 13.73 -12.17 -0.47
CA ALA A 372 13.91 -11.74 -1.86
C ALA A 372 14.11 -10.22 -1.99
N ASN A 373 13.38 -9.42 -1.20
CA ASN A 373 13.55 -7.97 -1.19
C ASN A 373 14.86 -7.52 -0.51
N LEU A 374 15.30 -8.22 0.54
CA LEU A 374 16.53 -7.90 1.29
C LEU A 374 17.80 -8.38 0.58
N THR A 375 17.71 -9.41 -0.26
CA THR A 375 18.84 -9.97 -1.01
C THR A 375 18.83 -9.60 -2.49
N ARG A 376 17.88 -8.76 -2.94
CA ARG A 376 17.68 -8.36 -4.33
C ARG A 376 18.94 -7.89 -5.07
N GLN A 377 19.85 -7.23 -4.35
CA GLN A 377 21.14 -6.78 -4.90
C GLN A 377 22.05 -7.93 -5.37
N LYS A 378 21.84 -9.15 -4.87
CA LYS A 378 22.58 -10.35 -5.25
C LYS A 378 21.95 -11.09 -6.44
N THR A 379 20.70 -10.81 -6.76
CA THR A 379 19.88 -11.62 -7.70
C THR A 379 19.68 -10.94 -9.04
N ILE A 380 19.56 -9.61 -9.07
CA ILE A 380 19.38 -8.87 -10.31
C ILE A 380 20.44 -7.77 -10.41
N ALA A 381 21.26 -7.83 -11.45
CA ALA A 381 22.05 -6.68 -11.89
C ALA A 381 21.15 -5.78 -12.75
N ILE A 382 20.85 -4.58 -12.25
CA ILE A 382 20.09 -3.55 -13.00
C ILE A 382 21.05 -2.36 -13.19
N PRO A 383 22.00 -2.45 -14.14
CA PRO A 383 22.93 -1.36 -14.40
C PRO A 383 22.15 -0.11 -14.78
N THR A 384 22.18 0.89 -13.91
CA THR A 384 21.43 2.12 -14.06
C THR A 384 22.40 3.27 -14.26
N LEU A 385 22.30 3.93 -15.42
CA LEU A 385 23.06 5.14 -15.71
C LEU A 385 22.43 6.34 -15.00
N PHE A 386 23.20 7.02 -14.16
CA PHE A 386 22.75 8.21 -13.45
C PHE A 386 23.89 9.25 -13.39
N PHE A 387 23.66 10.42 -13.99
CA PHE A 387 24.65 11.49 -14.14
C PHE A 387 26.04 11.02 -14.63
N GLY A 388 26.05 10.25 -15.73
CA GLY A 388 27.28 9.79 -16.38
C GLY A 388 27.99 8.63 -15.67
N LYS A 389 27.48 8.16 -14.52
CA LYS A 389 28.00 6.98 -13.82
C LYS A 389 26.99 5.84 -13.86
N THR A 390 27.45 4.64 -14.20
CA THR A 390 26.65 3.42 -14.09
C THR A 390 26.73 2.87 -12.67
N TYR A 391 25.58 2.61 -12.08
CA TYR A 391 25.42 1.96 -10.79
C TYR A 391 24.88 0.55 -11.01
N GLU A 392 25.49 -0.47 -10.42
CA GLU A 392 25.13 -1.88 -10.68
C GLU A 392 23.74 -2.25 -10.15
N PHE A 393 23.30 -1.62 -9.07
CA PHE A 393 22.03 -1.91 -8.43
C PHE A 393 21.39 -0.68 -7.78
N SER A 394 22.06 -0.09 -6.77
CA SER A 394 21.54 1.05 -6.02
C SER A 394 22.08 2.37 -6.54
N LEU A 395 21.17 3.27 -6.88
CA LEU A 395 21.46 4.68 -7.14
C LEU A 395 21.96 5.38 -5.87
N PRO A 396 22.68 6.52 -5.98
CA PRO A 396 23.18 7.23 -4.81
C PRO A 396 22.03 7.77 -3.97
N TRP A 397 22.26 7.97 -2.67
CA TRP A 397 21.22 8.37 -1.70
C TRP A 397 20.47 9.66 -2.11
N TYR A 398 21.11 10.56 -2.85
CA TYR A 398 20.53 11.83 -3.29
C TYR A 398 19.72 11.72 -4.59
N ASN A 399 19.67 10.55 -5.24
CA ASN A 399 18.93 10.34 -6.48
C ASN A 399 17.46 10.77 -6.35
N THR A 400 16.80 10.40 -5.26
CA THR A 400 15.40 10.78 -5.01
C THR A 400 15.23 12.29 -4.94
N LEU A 401 16.17 13.00 -4.30
CA LEU A 401 16.16 14.47 -4.22
C LEU A 401 16.38 15.08 -5.61
N ALA A 402 17.35 14.57 -6.37
CA ALA A 402 17.62 15.03 -7.73
C ALA A 402 16.38 14.91 -8.62
N TRP A 403 15.69 13.76 -8.60
CA TRP A 403 14.44 13.60 -9.35
C TRP A 403 13.33 14.53 -8.90
N VAL A 404 13.21 14.78 -7.60
CA VAL A 404 12.24 15.77 -7.07
C VAL A 404 12.54 17.15 -7.66
N PHE A 405 13.80 17.61 -7.63
CA PHE A 405 14.18 18.91 -8.21
C PHE A 405 14.01 18.99 -9.73
N LEU A 406 14.28 17.89 -10.44
CA LEU A 406 14.20 17.86 -11.91
C LEU A 406 12.77 17.75 -12.45
N THR A 407 11.87 17.08 -11.72
CA THR A 407 10.55 16.69 -12.26
C THR A 407 9.38 17.44 -11.67
N VAL A 408 9.56 18.10 -10.53
CA VAL A 408 8.53 18.96 -9.95
C VAL A 408 8.64 20.35 -10.61
N PRO A 409 7.54 20.88 -11.19
CA PRO A 409 7.56 22.22 -11.78
C PRO A 409 8.02 23.29 -10.79
N ALA A 410 8.83 24.24 -11.26
CA ALA A 410 9.38 25.32 -10.41
C ALA A 410 8.28 26.09 -9.66
N ILE A 411 7.14 26.33 -10.30
CA ILE A 411 5.99 26.99 -9.67
C ILE A 411 5.44 26.20 -8.47
N THR A 412 5.36 24.87 -8.59
CA THR A 412 4.92 23.98 -7.51
C THR A 412 5.89 24.06 -6.33
N PHE A 413 7.20 24.08 -6.58
CA PHE A 413 8.21 24.29 -5.54
C PHE A 413 8.05 25.64 -4.83
N LEU A 414 7.85 26.72 -5.58
CA LEU A 414 7.68 28.06 -5.02
C LEU A 414 6.43 28.11 -4.12
N ILE A 415 5.33 27.49 -4.53
CA ILE A 415 4.11 27.38 -3.73
C ILE A 415 4.36 26.60 -2.44
N ILE A 416 5.08 25.46 -2.52
CA ILE A 416 5.44 24.66 -1.34
C ILE A 416 6.30 25.48 -0.37
N LEU A 417 7.35 26.14 -0.87
CA LEU A 417 8.27 26.94 -0.07
C LEU A 417 7.55 28.12 0.61
N PHE A 418 6.74 28.86 -0.15
CA PHE A 418 5.93 29.94 0.37
C PHE A 418 4.97 29.45 1.46
N GLY A 419 4.28 28.33 1.22
CA GLY A 419 3.38 27.72 2.19
C GLY A 419 4.09 27.30 3.49
N LEU A 420 5.29 26.72 3.38
CA LEU A 420 6.12 26.36 4.54
C LEU A 420 6.54 27.60 5.35
N VAL A 421 7.06 28.62 4.68
CA VAL A 421 7.47 29.88 5.34
C VAL A 421 6.29 30.57 6.01
N ALA A 422 5.15 30.68 5.32
CA ALA A 422 3.93 31.26 5.88
C ALA A 422 3.43 30.48 7.11
N THR A 423 3.48 29.14 7.05
CA THR A 423 3.10 28.27 8.18
C THR A 423 4.04 28.47 9.37
N MET A 424 5.36 28.45 9.16
CA MET A 424 6.35 28.68 10.22
C MET A 424 6.19 30.07 10.85
N ALA A 425 5.98 31.11 10.04
CA ALA A 425 5.74 32.46 10.53
C ALA A 425 4.46 32.55 11.37
N SER A 426 3.40 31.82 10.99
CA SER A 426 2.15 31.77 11.77
C SER A 426 2.34 31.08 13.13
N LEU A 427 3.13 30.01 13.19
CA LEU A 427 3.43 29.30 14.45
C LEU A 427 4.24 30.17 15.41
N GLY A 428 5.20 30.96 14.89
CA GLY A 428 5.98 31.90 15.68
C GLY A 428 5.14 33.02 16.30
N ARG A 429 4.07 33.47 15.62
CA ARG A 429 3.15 34.49 16.17
C ARG A 429 2.26 33.97 17.29
N VAL A 430 1.87 32.69 17.25
CA VAL A 430 1.08 32.06 18.32
C VAL A 430 1.90 31.88 19.60
N GLY A 431 3.22 31.69 19.49
CA GLY A 431 4.13 31.62 20.63
C GLY A 431 4.35 32.96 21.36
N ASN A 432 4.19 34.10 20.67
CA ASN A 432 4.39 35.44 21.26
C ASN A 432 3.10 36.08 21.79
N GLY A 433 1.95 35.40 21.69
CA GLY A 433 0.63 35.89 22.13
C GLY A 433 0.09 35.24 23.41
N ALA A 434 0.90 34.44 24.11
CA ALA A 434 0.57 33.89 25.42
C ALA A 434 1.46 34.56 26.49
N VAL A 435 0.98 35.71 26.97
CA VAL A 435 1.27 36.26 28.31
C VAL A 435 -0.07 36.39 29.02
#